data_AF-A0A925GFR1-F1
#
_entry.id   AF-A0A925GFR1-F1
#
_cell.length_a   1.000
_cell.length_b   1.000
_cell.length_c   1.000
_cell.angle_alpha   90.00
_cell.angle_beta   90.00
_cell.angle_gamma   90.00
#
_symmetry.space_group_name_H-M   'P 1'
#
loop_
_entity.id
_entity.type
_entity.pdbx_description
1 polymer ?
#
loop_
_entity_poly.entity_id
_entity_poly.type
_entity_poly.pdbx_seq_one_letter_code
_entity_poly.pdbx_strand_id
1 'polypeptide(L)'
;CLHELKLIVDLIYEGGIANMNYSISNNAEYGEYVTGPEVINAESREAMRNALKRIQTGEYAKMFILEGRTGYPSMTARRRLTSEHQIEVVGAKLRAMMPWIAKNKLVDQTRN
;
A
#
# COMPACT_ATOMS: atom_id res chain seq x y z
N CYS A 1 -1.02 4.61 10.64
CA CYS A 1 -1.34 5.43 9.46
C CYS A 1 -2.01 4.62 8.34
N LEU A 2 -2.99 3.74 8.64
CA LEU A 2 -3.57 2.86 7.60
C LEU A 2 -5.09 2.94 7.50
N HIS A 3 -5.81 2.96 8.63
CA HIS A 3 -7.28 2.90 8.63
C HIS A 3 -7.91 4.02 7.79
N GLU A 4 -7.45 5.25 7.98
CA GLU A 4 -7.97 6.44 7.28
C GLU A 4 -7.55 6.54 5.82
N LEU A 5 -6.53 5.78 5.37
CA LEU A 5 -6.14 5.77 3.96
C LEU A 5 -7.29 5.33 3.06
N LYS A 6 -8.14 4.41 3.55
CA LYS A 6 -9.33 3.98 2.81
C LYS A 6 -10.26 5.17 2.51
N LEU A 7 -10.53 6.03 3.49
CA LEU A 7 -11.41 7.18 3.30
C LEU A 7 -10.84 8.16 2.28
N ILE A 8 -9.55 8.50 2.39
CA ILE A 8 -8.89 9.42 1.46
C ILE A 8 -8.93 8.86 0.03
N VAL A 9 -8.66 7.56 -0.14
CA VAL A 9 -8.70 6.92 -1.46
C VAL A 9 -10.12 6.80 -2.00
N ASP A 10 -11.12 6.54 -1.15
CA ASP A 10 -12.54 6.51 -1.56
C ASP A 10 -12.97 7.90 -2.09
N LEU A 11 -12.59 9.00 -1.43
CA LEU A 11 -12.87 10.36 -1.91
C LEU A 11 -12.22 10.69 -3.25
N ILE A 12 -10.98 10.22 -3.47
CA ILE A 12 -10.28 10.35 -4.75
C ILE A 12 -10.96 9.49 -5.82
N TYR A 13 -11.40 8.29 -5.49
CA TYR A 13 -12.10 7.40 -6.42
C TYR A 13 -13.43 8.01 -6.88
N GLU A 14 -14.18 8.61 -5.96
CA GLU A 14 -15.50 9.19 -6.23
C GLU A 14 -15.44 10.50 -7.04
N GLY A 15 -14.41 11.33 -6.85
CA GLY A 15 -14.37 12.68 -7.44
C GLY A 15 -12.99 13.26 -7.79
N GLY A 16 -11.93 12.47 -7.72
CA GLY A 16 -10.56 12.92 -7.98
C GLY A 16 -9.92 13.71 -6.84
N ILE A 17 -8.69 14.18 -7.07
CA ILE A 17 -7.86 14.85 -6.04
C ILE A 17 -8.50 16.16 -5.56
N ALA A 18 -9.08 16.95 -6.47
CA ALA A 18 -9.73 18.22 -6.11
C ALA A 18 -10.92 17.99 -5.15
N ASN A 19 -11.70 16.93 -5.36
CA ASN A 19 -12.79 16.55 -4.46
C ASN A 19 -12.27 16.14 -3.07
N MET A 20 -11.19 15.36 -3.05
CA MET A 20 -10.54 14.98 -1.80
C MET A 20 -10.01 16.21 -1.04
N ASN A 21 -9.34 17.14 -1.72
CA ASN A 21 -8.81 18.37 -1.11
C ASN A 21 -9.94 19.26 -0.58
N TYR A 22 -11.06 19.36 -1.30
CA TYR A 22 -12.25 20.06 -0.83
C TYR A 22 -12.87 19.42 0.44
N SER A 23 -12.70 18.11 0.61
CA SER A 23 -13.31 17.33 1.70
C SER A 23 -12.48 17.29 2.98
N ILE A 24 -11.18 17.60 2.91
CA ILE A 24 -10.28 17.65 4.07
C ILE A 24 -10.14 19.08 4.61
N SER A 25 -9.56 19.24 5.81
CA SER A 25 -9.31 20.57 6.37
C SER A 25 -8.21 21.32 5.59
N ASN A 26 -8.29 22.65 5.52
CA ASN A 26 -7.25 23.50 4.92
C ASN A 26 -5.84 23.24 5.49
N ASN A 27 -5.73 22.83 6.76
CA ASN A 27 -4.43 22.49 7.36
C ASN A 27 -3.84 21.21 6.77
N ALA A 28 -4.67 20.20 6.49
CA ALA A 28 -4.26 18.96 5.86
C ALA A 28 -3.89 19.19 4.39
N GLU A 29 -4.69 19.98 3.66
CA GLU A 29 -4.40 20.38 2.28
C GLU A 29 -3.08 21.15 2.17
N TYR A 30 -2.84 22.13 3.05
CA TYR A 30 -1.56 22.85 3.07
C TYR A 30 -0.39 21.92 3.38
N GLY A 31 -0.57 20.99 4.33
CA GLY A 31 0.42 19.97 4.64
C GLY A 31 0.75 19.06 3.45
N GLU A 32 -0.25 18.67 2.66
CA GLU A 32 -0.08 17.91 1.42
C GLU A 32 0.80 18.67 0.43
N TYR A 33 0.52 19.96 0.18
CA TYR A 33 1.27 20.76 -0.78
C TYR A 33 2.74 20.93 -0.43
N VAL A 34 3.03 21.10 0.87
CA VAL A 34 4.41 21.32 1.34
C VAL A 34 5.16 20.00 1.48
N THR A 35 4.56 19.01 2.14
CA THR A 35 5.27 17.77 2.53
C THR A 35 5.21 16.69 1.47
N GLY A 36 4.14 16.67 0.65
CA GLY A 36 3.94 15.66 -0.40
C GLY A 36 5.13 15.56 -1.38
N PRO A 37 5.62 16.68 -1.94
CA PRO A 37 6.78 16.69 -2.83
C PRO A 37 8.10 16.29 -2.16
N GLU A 38 8.25 16.51 -0.84
CA GLU A 38 9.44 16.08 -0.09
C GLU A 38 9.50 14.55 0.03
N VAL A 39 8.34 13.92 0.27
CA VAL A 39 8.22 12.46 0.35
C VAL A 39 8.28 11.82 -1.04
N ILE A 40 7.53 12.33 -2.02
CA ILE A 40 7.52 11.85 -3.41
C ILE A 40 8.32 12.81 -4.30
N ASN A 41 9.64 12.72 -4.13
CA ASN A 41 10.64 13.58 -4.76
C ASN A 41 11.19 13.04 -6.10
N ALA A 42 12.23 13.68 -6.63
CA ALA A 42 12.86 13.33 -7.89
C ALA A 42 13.46 11.91 -7.87
N GLU A 43 14.08 11.52 -6.77
CA GLU A 43 14.66 10.20 -6.54
C GLU A 43 13.58 9.12 -6.54
N SER A 44 12.43 9.39 -5.90
CA SER A 44 11.27 8.51 -5.93
C SER A 44 10.76 8.30 -7.35
N ARG A 45 10.69 9.37 -8.16
CA ARG A 45 10.29 9.29 -9.58
C ARG A 45 11.33 8.55 -10.43
N GLU A 46 12.60 8.68 -10.13
CA GLU A 46 13.67 7.92 -10.79
C GLU A 46 13.59 6.43 -10.44
N ALA A 47 13.33 6.09 -9.18
CA ALA A 47 13.07 4.71 -8.77
C ALA A 47 11.87 4.11 -9.52
N MET A 48 10.80 4.87 -9.74
CA MET A 48 9.64 4.46 -10.55
C MET A 48 10.02 4.19 -12.02
N ARG A 49 10.81 5.09 -12.65
CA ARG A 49 11.31 4.88 -14.03
C ARG A 49 12.18 3.63 -14.15
N ASN A 50 13.07 3.40 -13.17
CA ASN A 50 13.91 2.21 -13.15
C ASN A 50 13.09 0.93 -12.92
N ALA A 51 12.03 0.99 -12.10
CA ALA A 51 11.10 -0.12 -11.96
C ALA A 51 10.39 -0.44 -13.29
N LEU A 52 9.90 0.58 -14.00
CA LEU A 52 9.29 0.41 -15.33
C LEU A 52 10.29 -0.18 -16.34
N LYS A 53 11.54 0.31 -16.36
CA LYS A 53 12.59 -0.23 -17.22
C LYS A 53 12.83 -1.72 -16.96
N ARG A 54 12.95 -2.15 -15.70
CA ARG A 54 13.12 -3.58 -15.34
C ARG A 54 11.93 -4.46 -15.77
N ILE A 55 10.73 -3.89 -15.79
CA ILE A 55 9.54 -4.59 -16.30
C ILE A 55 9.64 -4.73 -17.82
N GLN A 56 9.91 -3.63 -18.53
CA GLN A 56 9.98 -3.59 -19.99
C GLN A 56 11.13 -4.44 -20.56
N THR A 57 12.27 -4.52 -19.87
CA THR A 57 13.41 -5.36 -20.27
C THR A 57 13.24 -6.84 -19.89
N GLY A 58 12.17 -7.21 -19.17
CA GLY A 58 11.93 -8.57 -18.70
C GLY A 58 12.80 -9.00 -17.50
N GLU A 59 13.64 -8.11 -16.96
CA GLU A 59 14.49 -8.40 -15.81
C GLU A 59 13.68 -8.78 -14.58
N TYR A 60 12.60 -8.05 -14.29
CA TYR A 60 11.69 -8.39 -13.19
C TYR A 60 11.06 -9.77 -13.36
N ALA A 61 10.62 -10.11 -14.58
CA ALA A 61 10.04 -11.42 -14.87
C ALA A 61 11.06 -12.55 -14.63
N LYS A 62 12.31 -12.35 -15.08
CA LYS A 62 13.42 -13.29 -14.82
C LYS A 62 13.67 -13.49 -13.32
N MET A 63 13.71 -12.40 -12.54
CA MET A 63 13.88 -12.46 -11.08
C MET A 63 12.77 -13.29 -10.42
N PHE A 64 11.50 -13.03 -10.78
CA PHE A 64 10.36 -13.73 -10.20
C PHE A 64 10.32 -15.22 -10.59
N ILE A 65 10.62 -15.56 -11.83
CA ILE A 65 10.70 -16.97 -12.27
C ILE A 65 11.80 -17.71 -11.51
N LEU A 66 12.97 -17.09 -11.32
CA LEU A 66 14.06 -17.71 -10.58
C LEU A 66 13.72 -17.90 -9.10
N GLU A 67 13.08 -16.92 -8.47
CA GLU A 67 12.55 -17.02 -7.11
C GLU A 67 11.57 -18.19 -6.98
N GLY A 68 10.66 -18.37 -7.94
CA GLY A 68 9.76 -19.52 -7.98
C GLY A 68 10.48 -20.86 -8.14
N ARG A 69 11.49 -20.93 -9.02
CA ARG A 69 12.31 -22.14 -9.21
C ARG A 69 13.13 -22.53 -7.99
N THR A 70 13.43 -21.58 -7.11
CA THR A 70 14.17 -21.81 -5.86
C THR A 70 13.25 -22.05 -4.65
N GLY A 71 11.93 -22.13 -4.86
CA GLY A 71 10.96 -22.38 -3.79
C GLY A 71 10.61 -21.16 -2.94
N TYR A 72 10.69 -19.95 -3.51
CA TYR A 72 10.27 -18.70 -2.88
C TYR A 72 11.00 -18.32 -1.57
N PRO A 73 12.33 -18.45 -1.45
CA PRO A 73 13.04 -18.15 -0.20
C PRO A 73 12.93 -16.68 0.24
N SER A 74 13.12 -15.73 -0.69
CA SER A 74 13.01 -14.30 -0.42
C SER A 74 11.58 -13.90 -0.08
N MET A 75 10.58 -14.42 -0.81
CA MET A 75 9.18 -14.13 -0.53
C MET A 75 8.73 -14.70 0.81
N THR A 76 9.15 -15.92 1.15
CA THR A 76 8.82 -16.55 2.43
C THR A 76 9.39 -15.75 3.60
N ALA A 77 10.66 -15.34 3.51
CA ALA A 77 11.28 -14.47 4.50
C ALA A 77 10.52 -13.13 4.65
N ARG A 78 10.19 -12.48 3.53
CA ARG A 78 9.44 -11.21 3.55
C ARG A 78 8.04 -11.37 4.14
N ARG A 79 7.29 -12.42 3.78
CA ARG A 79 5.95 -12.68 4.33
C ARG A 79 5.97 -12.79 5.86
N ARG A 80 6.95 -13.53 6.41
CA ARG A 80 7.14 -13.67 7.85
C ARG A 80 7.41 -12.32 8.51
N LEU A 81 8.37 -11.55 7.99
CA LEU A 81 8.69 -10.23 8.53
C LEU A 81 7.50 -9.27 8.46
N THR A 82 6.73 -9.30 7.36
CA THR A 82 5.53 -8.47 7.22
C THR A 82 4.45 -8.87 8.23
N SER A 83 4.21 -10.17 8.46
CA SER A 83 3.21 -10.63 9.44
C SER A 83 3.58 -10.26 10.88
N GLU A 84 4.88 -10.16 11.16
CA GLU A 84 5.42 -9.78 12.47
C GLU A 84 5.46 -8.25 12.66
N HIS A 85 5.27 -7.46 11.60
CA HIS A 85 5.36 -6.01 11.67
C HIS A 85 4.32 -5.44 12.64
N GLN A 86 4.71 -4.46 13.45
CA GLN A 86 3.86 -3.90 14.51
C GLN A 86 2.51 -3.40 13.99
N ILE A 87 2.47 -2.87 12.75
CA ILE A 87 1.22 -2.44 12.11
C ILE A 87 0.18 -3.57 11.98
N GLU A 88 0.62 -4.81 11.73
CA GLU A 88 -0.27 -5.97 11.66
C GLU A 88 -0.66 -6.44 13.05
N VAL A 89 0.27 -6.45 14.00
CA VAL A 89 0.00 -6.87 15.39
C VAL A 89 -1.05 -5.98 16.04
N VAL A 90 -0.89 -4.65 16.02
CA VAL A 90 -1.91 -3.77 16.60
C VAL A 90 -3.12 -3.61 15.68
N GLY A 91 -2.91 -3.65 14.36
CA GLY A 91 -4.00 -3.60 13.38
C GLY A 91 -5.01 -4.74 13.54
N ALA A 92 -4.54 -5.96 13.81
CA ALA A 92 -5.40 -7.11 14.06
C ALA A 92 -6.28 -6.90 15.31
N LYS A 93 -5.70 -6.41 16.41
CA LYS A 93 -6.44 -6.10 17.65
C LYS A 93 -7.51 -5.04 17.42
N LEU A 94 -7.15 -3.95 16.72
CA LEU A 94 -8.10 -2.87 16.40
C LEU A 94 -9.24 -3.37 15.50
N ARG A 95 -8.93 -4.09 14.41
CA ARG A 95 -9.95 -4.62 13.49
C ARG A 95 -10.88 -5.63 14.17
N ALA A 96 -10.41 -6.40 15.16
CA ALA A 96 -11.26 -7.33 15.91
C ALA A 96 -12.34 -6.61 16.76
N MET A 97 -12.09 -5.38 17.18
CA MET A 97 -13.05 -4.55 17.92
C MET A 97 -14.01 -3.77 17.01
N MET A 98 -13.87 -3.89 15.68
CA MET A 98 -14.66 -3.17 14.68
C MET A 98 -15.64 -4.12 13.97
N PRO A 99 -16.84 -4.39 14.54
CA PRO A 99 -17.74 -5.45 14.07
C PRO A 99 -18.20 -5.26 12.62
N TRP A 100 -18.28 -4.02 12.13
CA TRP A 100 -18.66 -3.73 10.75
C TRP A 100 -17.62 -4.20 9.73
N ILE A 101 -16.34 -4.26 10.09
CA ILE A 101 -15.28 -4.78 9.21
C ILE A 101 -15.41 -6.29 9.08
N ALA A 102 -15.70 -6.99 10.18
CA ALA A 102 -15.87 -8.44 10.15
C ALA A 102 -17.06 -8.89 9.29
N LYS A 103 -18.16 -8.11 9.30
CA LYS A 103 -19.36 -8.36 8.49
C LYS A 103 -19.10 -8.25 6.97
N ASN A 104 -18.15 -7.41 6.57
CA ASN A 104 -17.87 -7.08 5.17
C ASN A 104 -16.53 -7.67 4.69
N LYS A 105 -16.10 -8.82 5.23
CA LYS A 105 -14.85 -9.46 4.80
C LYS A 105 -14.94 -9.88 3.32
N LEU A 106 -14.06 -9.30 2.50
CA LEU A 106 -13.94 -9.62 1.07
C LEU A 106 -13.16 -10.92 0.81
N VAL A 107 -12.37 -11.37 1.79
CA VAL A 107 -11.48 -12.54 1.65
C VAL A 107 -11.79 -13.55 2.73
N ASP A 108 -12.07 -14.77 2.31
CA ASP A 108 -12.17 -15.95 3.17
C ASP A 108 -10.84 -16.72 3.12
N GLN A 109 -10.14 -16.79 4.25
CA GLN A 109 -8.85 -17.47 4.36
C GLN A 109 -8.98 -19.00 4.37
N THR A 110 -10.19 -19.55 4.48
CA THR A 110 -10.41 -21.00 4.40
C THR A 110 -10.52 -21.53 2.97
N ARG A 111 -10.61 -20.63 1.98
CA ARG A 111 -10.83 -20.95 0.57
C ARG A 111 -9.63 -20.66 -0.34
N ASN A 112 -8.52 -20.15 0.22
CA ASN A 112 -7.33 -19.70 -0.53
C ASN A 112 -6.06 -20.42 -0.09
#